data_AF-A0A094Q0L1-F1
#
_entry.id   AF-A0A094Q0L1-F1
#
_cell.length_a   1.000
_cell.length_b   1.000
_cell.length_c   1.000
_cell.angle_alpha   90.00
_cell.angle_beta   90.00
_cell.angle_gamma   90.00
#
_symmetry.space_group_name_H-M   'P 1'
#
loop_
_entity.id
_entity.type
_entity.pdbx_description
1 polymer ?
#
loop_
_entity_poly.entity_id
_entity_poly.type
_entity_poly.pdbx_seq_one_letter_code
_entity_poly.pdbx_strand_id
1 'polypeptide(L)'
;MARDITIATRELSPFERLVLELLCEGKTNGAIAIETGHTEKVIENTVSRSAHVFGIKADVDTNLRVLLALAYRTHYGDQAFEKLGIACSHLEVGPDGRQICNRHTD
;
A
#
# COMPACT_ATOMS: atom_id res chain seq x y z
N MET A 1 -13.95 15.92 -11.11
CA MET A 1 -14.72 14.72 -10.70
C MET A 1 -14.02 14.09 -9.52
N ALA A 2 -14.71 13.88 -8.41
CA ALA A 2 -14.19 13.04 -7.33
C ALA A 2 -14.19 11.58 -7.81
N ARG A 3 -13.06 10.89 -7.70
CA ARG A 3 -13.00 9.45 -7.93
C ARG A 3 -13.39 8.75 -6.64
N ASP A 4 -14.37 7.86 -6.71
CA ASP A 4 -14.70 6.96 -5.60
C ASP A 4 -13.57 5.94 -5.42
N ILE A 5 -12.61 6.27 -4.56
CA ILE A 5 -11.65 5.31 -4.02
C ILE A 5 -12.35 4.69 -2.82
N THR A 6 -12.81 3.46 -2.98
CA THR A 6 -13.54 2.76 -1.91
C THR A 6 -12.57 2.22 -0.85
N ILE A 7 -13.06 2.02 0.37
CA ILE A 7 -12.42 1.14 1.36
C ILE A 7 -12.17 -0.22 0.67
N ALA A 8 -11.06 -0.90 1.01
CA ALA A 8 -10.67 -2.15 0.36
C ALA A 8 -11.84 -3.14 0.37
N THR A 9 -12.24 -3.62 -0.81
CA THR A 9 -13.42 -4.49 -0.98
C THR A 9 -13.21 -5.88 -0.40
N ARG A 10 -11.96 -6.27 -0.16
CA ARG A 10 -11.54 -7.48 0.52
C ARG A 10 -10.16 -7.28 1.15
N GLU A 11 -9.76 -8.21 2.01
CA GLU A 11 -8.39 -8.25 2.50
C GLU A 11 -7.40 -8.66 1.41
N LEU A 12 -6.22 -8.07 1.47
CA LEU A 12 -5.08 -8.44 0.64
C LEU A 12 -4.38 -9.68 1.20
N SER A 13 -3.95 -10.56 0.29
CA SER A 13 -3.08 -11.69 0.63
C SER A 13 -1.71 -11.22 1.13
N PRO A 14 -0.95 -12.05 1.87
CA PRO A 14 0.39 -11.69 2.34
C PRO A 14 1.32 -11.26 1.20
N PHE A 15 1.22 -11.93 0.05
CA PHE A 15 2.01 -11.59 -1.12
C PHE A 15 1.59 -10.24 -1.75
N GLU A 16 0.29 -9.95 -1.80
CA GLU A 16 -0.19 -8.63 -2.25
C GLU A 16 0.30 -7.52 -1.32
N ARG A 17 0.24 -7.70 0.01
CA ARG A 17 0.77 -6.73 0.98
C ARG A 17 2.26 -6.47 0.76
N LEU A 18 3.07 -7.52 0.66
CA LEU A 18 4.51 -7.42 0.39
C LEU A 18 4.80 -6.63 -0.89
N VAL A 19 4.10 -6.94 -2.00
CA VAL A 19 4.29 -6.23 -3.26
C VAL A 19 3.89 -4.75 -3.14
N LEU A 20 2.81 -4.44 -2.41
CA LEU A 20 2.36 -3.06 -2.23
C LEU A 20 3.25 -2.25 -1.29
N GLU A 21 3.86 -2.86 -0.28
CA GLU A 21 4.87 -2.24 0.57
C GLU A 21 6.08 -1.81 -0.26
N LEU A 22 6.63 -2.72 -1.06
CA LEU A 22 7.76 -2.42 -1.95
C LEU A 22 7.40 -1.41 -3.04
N LEU A 23 6.17 -1.46 -3.55
CA LEU A 23 5.65 -0.44 -4.47
C LEU A 23 5.57 0.93 -3.78
N CYS A 24 5.16 0.99 -2.52
CA CYS A 24 5.14 2.21 -1.72
C CYS A 24 6.54 2.77 -1.47
N GLU A 25 7.59 1.95 -1.45
CA GLU A 25 8.99 2.40 -1.43
C GLU A 25 9.46 2.98 -2.78
N GLY A 26 8.62 2.95 -3.82
CA GLY A 26 8.92 3.50 -5.15
C GLY A 26 9.67 2.51 -6.06
N LYS A 27 9.77 1.23 -5.68
CA LYS A 27 10.46 0.21 -6.49
C LYS A 27 9.70 -0.05 -7.80
N THR A 28 10.44 -0.34 -8.87
CA THR A 28 9.89 -0.77 -10.17
C THR A 28 9.43 -2.23 -10.12
N ASN A 29 8.65 -2.70 -11.09
CA ASN A 29 8.25 -4.12 -11.12
C ASN A 29 9.46 -5.06 -11.19
N GLY A 30 10.47 -4.74 -12.00
CA GLY A 30 11.73 -5.48 -12.04
C GLY A 30 12.47 -5.51 -10.70
N ALA A 31 12.54 -4.40 -9.97
CA ALA A 31 13.20 -4.38 -8.65
C ALA A 31 12.45 -5.25 -7.62
N ILE A 32 11.12 -5.15 -7.59
CA ILE A 32 10.27 -6.00 -6.73
C ILE A 32 10.41 -7.47 -7.11
N ALA A 33 10.47 -7.78 -8.41
CA ALA A 33 10.61 -9.14 -8.92
C ALA A 33 11.93 -9.78 -8.43
N ILE A 34 13.04 -9.05 -8.50
CA ILE A 34 14.34 -9.49 -8.00
C ILE A 34 14.28 -9.76 -6.49
N GLU A 35 13.72 -8.83 -5.72
CA GLU A 35 13.67 -8.91 -4.25
C GLU A 35 12.76 -10.02 -3.74
N THR A 36 11.67 -10.31 -4.45
CA THR A 36 10.70 -11.33 -4.08
C THR A 36 10.95 -12.69 -4.74
N GLY A 37 11.97 -12.82 -5.60
CA GLY A 37 12.28 -14.07 -6.30
C GLY A 37 11.22 -14.50 -7.32
N HIS A 38 10.52 -13.53 -7.91
CA HIS A 38 9.46 -13.75 -8.90
C HIS A 38 9.79 -13.09 -10.25
N THR A 39 8.94 -13.29 -11.25
CA THR A 39 9.07 -12.61 -12.54
C THR A 39 8.38 -11.25 -12.53
N GLU A 40 8.87 -10.32 -13.35
CA GLU A 40 8.25 -9.00 -13.50
C GLU A 40 6.76 -9.10 -13.87
N LYS A 41 6.39 -10.11 -14.68
CA LYS A 41 5.01 -10.35 -15.06
C LYS A 41 4.11 -10.73 -13.88
N VAL A 42 4.62 -11.48 -12.91
CA VAL A 42 3.89 -11.80 -11.68
C VAL A 42 3.62 -10.52 -10.90
N ILE A 43 4.61 -9.63 -10.79
CA ILE A 43 4.45 -8.35 -10.09
C ILE A 43 3.42 -7.45 -10.78
N GLU A 44 3.50 -7.31 -12.11
CA GLU A 44 2.48 -6.57 -12.89
C GLU A 44 1.07 -7.07 -12.61
N ASN A 45 0.88 -8.39 -12.68
CA ASN A 45 -0.43 -9.00 -12.47
C ASN A 45 -0.92 -8.80 -11.04
N THR A 46 -0.03 -8.88 -10.06
CA THR A 46 -0.36 -8.60 -8.64
C THR A 46 -0.78 -7.15 -8.45
N VAL A 47 0.00 -6.19 -8.96
CA VAL A 47 -0.33 -4.75 -8.90
C VAL A 47 -1.69 -4.46 -9.54
N SER A 48 -1.96 -5.03 -10.72
CA SER A 48 -3.24 -4.89 -11.41
C SER A 48 -4.41 -5.44 -10.60
N ARG A 49 -4.28 -6.66 -10.05
CA ARG A 49 -5.31 -7.27 -9.19
C ARG A 49 -5.54 -6.47 -7.90
N SER A 50 -4.47 -5.98 -7.26
CA SER A 50 -4.58 -5.16 -6.06
C SER A 50 -5.28 -3.84 -6.33
N ALA A 51 -5.06 -3.20 -7.49
CA ALA A 51 -5.80 -1.99 -7.87
C ALA A 51 -7.32 -2.20 -7.91
N HIS A 52 -7.77 -3.35 -8.42
CA HIS A 52 -9.20 -3.69 -8.43
C HIS A 52 -9.79 -3.82 -7.02
N VAL A 53 -9.00 -4.26 -6.02
CA VAL A 53 -9.46 -4.36 -4.62
C VAL A 53 -9.83 -2.99 -4.05
N PHE A 54 -9.12 -1.94 -4.47
CA PHE A 54 -9.37 -0.55 -4.06
C PHE A 54 -10.32 0.21 -5.01
N GLY A 55 -10.96 -0.48 -5.96
CA GLY A 55 -11.85 0.15 -6.94
C GLY A 55 -11.14 1.06 -7.95
N ILE A 56 -9.81 0.97 -8.06
CA ILE A 56 -9.03 1.84 -8.94
C ILE A 56 -9.10 1.29 -10.37
N LYS A 57 -9.61 2.12 -11.28
CA LYS A 57 -9.59 1.84 -12.72
C LYS A 57 -8.37 2.52 -13.35
N ALA A 58 -7.63 1.79 -14.17
CA ALA A 58 -6.58 2.38 -14.98
C ALA A 58 -7.21 3.26 -16.09
N ASP A 59 -6.73 4.49 -16.23
CA ASP A 59 -7.05 5.36 -17.36
C ASP A 59 -5.79 6.06 -17.88
N VAL A 60 -5.91 6.73 -19.03
CA VAL A 60 -4.77 7.33 -19.76
C VAL A 60 -4.17 8.52 -19.00
N ASP A 61 -4.97 9.18 -18.18
CA ASP A 61 -4.59 10.43 -17.52
C ASP A 61 -4.00 10.21 -16.12
N THR A 62 -4.06 8.98 -15.58
CA THR A 62 -3.55 8.71 -14.23
C THR A 62 -2.62 7.54 -14.05
N ASN A 63 -1.64 7.77 -13.19
CA ASN A 63 -0.67 6.78 -12.82
C ASN A 63 -1.27 5.82 -11.78
N LEU A 64 -1.64 4.64 -12.25
CA LEU A 64 -2.21 3.55 -11.45
C LEU A 64 -1.38 3.27 -10.18
N ARG A 65 -0.05 3.25 -10.28
CA ARG A 65 0.83 2.93 -9.13
C ARG A 65 0.74 4.00 -8.05
N VAL A 66 0.68 5.27 -8.43
CA VAL A 66 0.55 6.38 -7.47
C VAL A 66 -0.77 6.29 -6.73
N LEU A 67 -1.88 6.11 -7.45
CA LEU A 67 -3.20 5.95 -6.83
C LEU A 67 -3.27 4.73 -5.91
N LEU A 68 -2.66 3.61 -6.35
CA LEU A 68 -2.62 2.39 -5.56
C LEU A 68 -1.78 2.55 -4.29
N ALA A 69 -0.63 3.23 -4.37
CA ALA A 69 0.19 3.53 -3.19
C ALA A 69 -0.56 4.40 -2.18
N LEU A 70 -1.26 5.44 -2.66
CA LEU A 70 -2.08 6.31 -1.81
C LEU A 70 -3.24 5.55 -1.16
N ALA A 71 -3.95 4.72 -1.93
CA ALA A 71 -5.05 3.90 -1.40
C ALA A 71 -4.56 2.88 -0.36
N TYR A 72 -3.46 2.18 -0.64
CA TYR A 72 -2.85 1.23 0.28
C TYR A 72 -2.45 1.91 1.59
N ARG A 73 -1.71 3.03 1.53
CA ARG A 73 -1.27 3.80 2.70
C ARG A 73 -2.43 4.43 3.48
N THR A 74 -3.51 4.81 2.80
CA THR A 74 -4.72 5.34 3.48
C THR A 74 -5.44 4.23 4.26
N HIS A 75 -5.41 2.99 3.74
CA HIS A 75 -6.12 1.87 4.32
C HIS A 75 -5.35 1.14 5.42
N TYR A 76 -4.06 0.84 5.18
CA TYR A 76 -3.20 0.09 6.09
C TYR A 76 -2.24 0.98 6.88
N GLY A 77 -2.28 2.29 6.63
CA GLY A 77 -1.32 3.23 7.17
C GLY A 77 0.01 3.19 6.44
N ASP A 78 0.93 4.03 6.90
CA ASP A 78 2.20 4.26 6.21
C ASP A 78 3.38 4.01 7.15
N GLN A 79 3.92 2.79 7.06
CA GLN A 79 5.11 2.35 7.79
C GLN A 79 6.35 3.21 7.45
N ALA A 80 6.34 3.99 6.37
CA ALA A 80 7.43 4.92 6.09
C ALA A 80 7.51 6.04 7.12
N PHE A 81 6.38 6.50 7.71
CA PHE A 81 6.41 7.48 8.79
C PHE A 81 7.04 6.90 10.06
N GLU A 82 6.77 5.62 10.37
CA GLU A 82 7.43 4.91 11.46
C GLU A 82 8.95 4.82 11.24
N LYS A 83 9.39 4.48 10.02
CA LYS A 83 10.82 4.44 9.65
C LYS A 83 11.50 5.82 9.73
N LEU A 84 10.76 6.90 9.53
CA LEU A 84 11.26 8.28 9.64
C LEU A 84 11.20 8.83 11.07
N GLY A 85 10.63 8.09 12.03
CA GLY A 85 10.43 8.56 13.40
C GLY A 85 9.46 9.74 13.51
N ILE A 86 8.58 9.91 12.52
CA ILE A 86 7.62 11.01 12.46
C ILE A 86 6.28 10.51 13.01
N ALA A 87 5.75 11.22 14.00
CA ALA A 87 4.42 10.96 14.54
C ALA A 87 3.36 11.10 13.44
N CYS A 88 2.67 10.00 13.10
CA CYS A 88 1.49 10.10 12.25
C CYS A 88 0.37 10.86 12.99
N SER A 89 -0.56 11.48 12.27
CA SER A 89 -1.70 12.20 12.89
C SER A 89 -2.65 11.32 13.71
N HIS A 90 -2.47 10.00 13.66
CA HIS A 90 -3.24 8.99 14.41
C HIS A 90 -2.40 8.37 15.53
N LEU A 91 -1.26 8.99 15.88
CA LEU A 91 -0.38 8.52 16.94
C LEU A 91 -1.10 8.59 18.30
N GLU A 92 -1.26 7.46 18.95
CA GLU A 92 -1.61 7.37 20.36
C GLU A 92 -0.52 6.64 21.15
N VAL A 93 -0.41 6.97 22.43
CA VAL A 93 0.50 6.29 23.35
C VAL A 93 -0.27 5.14 23.98
N GLY A 94 0.10 3.90 23.61
CA GLY A 94 -0.49 2.70 24.16
C GLY A 94 -0.15 2.52 25.65
N PRO A 95 -0.85 1.61 26.36
CA PRO A 95 -0.67 1.38 27.79
C PRO A 95 0.76 0.99 28.20
N ASP A 96 1.55 0.43 27.26
CA ASP A 96 2.94 0.03 27.47
C ASP A 96 3.96 1.15 27.15
N GLY A 97 3.48 2.38 26.88
CA GLY A 97 4.32 3.52 26.51
C GLY A 97 4.83 3.50 25.07
N ARG A 98 4.40 2.53 24.26
CA ARG A 98 4.72 2.46 22.82
C ARG A 98 3.84 3.45 22.05
N GLN A 99 4.47 4.20 21.16
CA GLN A 99 3.78 5.04 20.19
C GLN A 99 3.22 4.15 19.09
N ILE A 100 1.90 4.03 19.03
CA ILE A 100 1.18 3.20 18.07
C ILE A 100 0.23 4.07 17.26
N CYS A 101 0.14 3.80 15.96
CA CYS A 101 -0.90 4.41 15.15
C CYS A 101 -2.23 3.70 15.48
N ASN A 102 -3.24 4.43 15.95
CA ASN A 102 -4.55 3.88 16.31
C ASN A 102 -5.37 3.33 15.14
N ARG A 103 -4.82 3.42 13.93
CA ARG A 103 -5.37 2.82 12.72
C ARG A 103 -4.51 1.65 12.20
N HIS A 104 -3.39 1.34 12.88
CA HIS A 104 -2.54 0.15 12.69
C HIS A 104 -2.84 -0.91 13.78
N THR A 105 -4.09 -1.03 14.24
CA THR A 105 -4.49 -2.17 15.06
C THR A 105 -4.82 -3.32 14.12
N ASP A 106 -4.04 -4.40 14.20
CA ASP A 106 -4.40 -5.74 13.69
C ASP A 106 -5.82 -6.16 14.13
#